data_AF-A0A356W3B7-F1
#
_entry.id   AF-A0A356W3B7-F1
#
_cell.length_a   1.000
_cell.length_b   1.000
_cell.length_c   1.000
_cell.angle_alpha   90.00
_cell.angle_beta   90.00
_cell.angle_gamma   90.00
#
_symmetry.space_group_name_H-M   'P 1'
#
loop_
_entity.id
_entity.type
_entity.pdbx_description
1 polymer ?
#
loop_
_entity_poly.entity_id
_entity_poly.type
_entity_poly.pdbx_seq_one_letter_code
_entity_poly.pdbx_strand_id
1 'polypeptide(L)' 'ALSYTARISRHLWRMCFSMFIASGSLFLGQPQVFPESFNQTAWPFLLAFAPLIALIVWQGLLRLR' A
#
# COMPACT_ATOMS: atom_id res chain seq x y z
N ALA A 1 -17.93 18.31 -14.58
CA ALA A 1 -17.00 17.19 -14.87
C ALA A 1 -15.90 17.18 -13.81
N LEU A 2 -15.51 16.02 -13.29
CA LEU A 2 -14.45 15.92 -12.29
C LEU A 2 -13.07 16.15 -12.93
N SER A 3 -12.28 17.07 -12.35
CA SER A 3 -10.92 17.38 -12.80
C SER A 3 -10.09 16.09 -12.93
N TYR A 4 -9.18 16.07 -13.90
CA TYR A 4 -8.27 14.95 -14.15
C TYR A 4 -7.51 14.54 -12.88
N THR A 5 -7.01 15.51 -12.10
CA THR A 5 -6.33 15.30 -10.82
C THR A 5 -7.22 14.56 -9.82
N ALA A 6 -8.50 14.92 -9.73
CA ALA A 6 -9.44 14.29 -8.81
C ALA A 6 -9.83 12.86 -9.25
N ARG A 7 -9.81 12.57 -10.56
CA ARG A 7 -9.98 11.21 -11.08
C ARG A 7 -8.78 10.34 -10.71
N ILE A 8 -7.55 10.83 -10.93
CA ILE A 8 -6.32 10.10 -10.56
C ILE A 8 -6.25 9.88 -9.06
N SER A 9 -6.48 10.90 -8.24
CA SER A 9 -6.42 10.79 -6.78
C SER A 9 -7.35 9.68 -6.26
N ARG A 10 -8.60 9.60 -6.73
CA ARG A 10 -9.51 8.51 -6.36
C ARG A 10 -9.06 7.15 -6.89
N HIS A 11 -8.52 7.10 -8.10
CA HIS A 11 -8.04 5.84 -8.69
C HIS A 11 -6.85 5.29 -7.90
N LEU A 12 -5.89 6.14 -7.56
CA LEU A 12 -4.75 5.78 -6.73
C LEU A 12 -5.19 5.29 -5.34
N TRP A 13 -6.15 6.00 -4.73
CA TRP A 13 -6.71 5.58 -3.44
C TRP A 13 -7.28 4.17 -3.53
N ARG A 14 -8.14 3.90 -4.52
CA ARG A 14 -8.74 2.56 -4.68
C ARG A 14 -7.72 1.47 -4.98
N MET A 15 -6.71 1.74 -5.81
CA MET A 15 -5.65 0.77 -6.14
C MET A 15 -4.72 0.50 -4.96
N CYS A 16 -4.06 1.54 -4.42
CA CYS A 16 -3.03 1.37 -3.41
C CYS A 16 -3.62 0.96 -2.05
N PHE A 17 -4.82 1.42 -1.69
CA PHE A 17 -5.46 1.01 -0.44
C PHE A 17 -5.91 -0.45 -0.49
N SER A 18 -6.48 -0.91 -1.60
CA SER A 18 -6.78 -2.34 -1.79
C SER A 18 -5.52 -3.20 -1.77
N MET A 19 -4.43 -2.73 -2.39
CA MET A 19 -3.14 -3.41 -2.33
C MET A 19 -2.59 -3.47 -0.89
N PHE A 20 -2.71 -2.41 -0.10
CA PHE A 20 -2.33 -2.39 1.32
C PHE A 20 -3.10 -3.43 2.15
N ILE A 21 -4.40 -3.56 1.93
CA ILE A 21 -5.21 -4.59 2.61
C ILE A 21 -4.75 -5.98 2.19
N ALA A 22 -4.53 -6.20 0.90
CA ALA A 22 -4.08 -7.50 0.37
C ALA A 22 -2.68 -7.87 0.90
N SER A 23 -1.72 -6.95 0.85
CA SER A 23 -0.36 -7.17 1.36
C SER A 23 -0.36 -7.34 2.88
N GLY A 24 -1.10 -6.52 3.62
CA GLY A 24 -1.25 -6.65 5.07
C GLY A 24 -1.87 -8.00 5.45
N SER A 25 -2.91 -8.44 4.74
CA SER A 25 -3.53 -9.74 4.98
C SER A 25 -2.59 -10.92 4.66
N LEU A 26 -1.78 -10.82 3.60
CA LEU A 26 -0.82 -11.83 3.20
C LEU A 26 0.34 -11.91 4.22
N PHE A 27 1.02 -10.79 4.47
CA PHE A 27 2.27 -10.76 5.26
C PHE A 27 2.03 -10.80 6.77
N LEU A 28 1.00 -10.10 7.28
CA LEU A 28 0.73 -10.02 8.71
C LEU A 28 -0.41 -10.96 9.14
N GLY A 29 -1.37 -11.21 8.26
CA GLY A 29 -2.51 -12.09 8.56
C GLY A 29 -2.20 -13.58 8.40
N GLN A 30 -1.19 -13.95 7.61
CA GLN A 30 -0.84 -15.36 7.36
C GLN A 30 0.68 -15.62 7.48
N PRO A 31 1.29 -15.40 8.66
CA PRO A 31 2.73 -15.60 8.83
C PRO A 31 3.18 -17.04 8.55
N GLN A 32 2.31 -18.03 8.78
CA GLN A 32 2.56 -19.45 8.56
C GLN A 32 2.92 -19.85 7.11
N VAL A 33 2.59 -19.02 6.12
CA VAL A 33 2.86 -19.29 4.69
C VAL A 33 4.31 -18.96 4.34
N PHE A 34 4.99 -18.18 5.18
CA PHE A 34 6.38 -17.76 5.00
C PHE A 34 7.31 -18.51 5.95
N PRO A 35 8.58 -18.75 5.56
CA PRO A 35 9.57 -19.37 6.44
C PRO A 35 9.86 -18.47 7.66
N GLU A 36 10.20 -19.08 8.80
CA GLU A 36 10.43 -18.36 10.06
C GLU A 36 11.50 -17.28 9.95
N SER A 37 12.57 -17.51 9.18
CA SER A 37 13.63 -16.53 8.94
C SER A 37 13.12 -15.23 8.30
N PHE A 38 12.08 -15.32 7.47
CA PHE A 38 11.45 -14.16 6.85
C PHE A 38 10.56 -13.40 7.84
N ASN A 39 9.78 -14.13 8.63
CA ASN A 39 8.85 -13.55 9.62
C ASN A 39 9.57 -12.87 10.79
N GLN A 40 10.77 -13.34 11.14
CA GLN A 40 11.60 -12.75 12.20
C GLN A 40 12.28 -11.43 11.78
N THR A 41 12.24 -11.10 10.49
CA THR A 41 12.83 -9.87 9.95
C THR A 41 11.77 -8.75 9.88
N ALA A 42 12.17 -7.48 9.78
CA ALA A 42 11.25 -6.35 9.54
C ALA A 42 10.63 -6.32 8.12
N TRP A 43 11.00 -7.27 7.25
CA TRP A 43 10.61 -7.30 5.85
C TRP A 43 9.10 -7.45 5.60
N PRO A 44 8.36 -8.32 6.31
CA PRO A 44 6.91 -8.45 6.15
C PRO A 44 6.18 -7.14 6.46
N PHE A 45 6.64 -6.39 7.47
CA PHE A 45 6.09 -5.07 7.80
C PHE A 45 6.37 -4.05 6.70
N LEU A 46 7.61 -3.97 6.21
CA LEU A 46 7.95 -3.06 5.10
C LEU A 46 7.10 -3.34 3.86
N LEU A 47 6.94 -4.60 3.47
CA LEU A 47 6.13 -4.99 2.32
C LEU A 47 4.63 -4.78 2.55
N ALA A 48 4.13 -5.02 3.76
CA ALA A 48 2.74 -4.75 4.12
C ALA A 48 2.42 -3.26 3.97
N PHE A 49 3.27 -2.37 4.47
CA PHE A 49 3.04 -0.92 4.49
C PHE A 49 3.52 -0.18 3.23
N ALA A 50 4.33 -0.80 2.36
CA ALA A 50 4.83 -0.17 1.13
C ALA A 50 3.73 0.46 0.25
N PRO A 51 2.57 -0.18 0.00
CA PRO A 51 1.50 0.42 -0.80
C PRO A 51 0.87 1.64 -0.12
N LEU A 52 0.85 1.67 1.22
CA LEU A 52 0.35 2.80 2.00
C LEU A 52 1.29 4.01 1.90
N ILE A 53 2.60 3.78 1.97
CA ILE A 53 3.62 4.82 1.78
C ILE A 53 3.51 5.39 0.37
N ALA A 54 3.41 4.53 -0.64
CA ALA A 54 3.21 4.95 -2.03
C ALA A 54 1.92 5.76 -2.20
N LEU A 55 0.83 5.37 -1.53
CA LEU A 55 -0.41 6.15 -1.56
C LEU A 55 -0.19 7.57 -1.01
N ILE A 56 0.43 7.72 0.16
CA ILE A 56 0.66 9.03 0.79
C ILE A 56 1.55 9.91 -0.09
N VAL A 57 2.67 9.36 -0.58
CA VAL A 57 3.64 10.11 -1.40
C VAL A 57 2.99 10.63 -2.68
N TRP A 58 2.26 9.78 -3.41
CA TRP A 58 1.66 10.20 -4.67
C TRP A 58 0.44 11.10 -4.47
N GLN A 59 -0.37 10.89 -3.41
CA GLN A 59 -1.44 11.83 -3.07
C GLN A 59 -0.88 13.21 -2.71
N GLY A 60 0.23 13.26 -1.97
CA GLY A 60 0.94 14.51 -1.67
C GLY A 60 1.45 15.19 -2.95
N LEU A 61 2.14 14.44 -3.82
CA LEU A 61 2.65 14.93 -5.09
C LEU A 61 1.55 15.50 -5.99
N LEU A 62 0.39 14.82 -6.07
CA LEU A 62 -0.76 15.26 -6.86
C LEU A 62 -1.45 16.50 -6.31
N ARG A 63 -1.26 16.82 -5.02
CA ARG A 63 -1.80 18.03 -4.38
C ARG A 63 -0.82 19.21 -4.47
N LEU A 64 0.47 18.94 -4.60
CA LEU A 64 1.53 19.95 -4.74
C LEU A 64 1.71 20.42 -6.19
N ARG A 65 1.18 19.68 -7.17
CA ARG A 65 1.09 20.06 -8.57
C ARG A 65 -0.26 20.68 -8.89
#